data_AF-A0A5N6E548-F1
#
_entry.id   AF-A0A5N6E548-F1
#
_cell.length_a   1.000
_cell.length_b   1.000
_cell.length_c   1.000
_cell.angle_alpha   90.00
_cell.angle_beta   90.00
_cell.angle_gamma   90.00
#
_symmetry.space_group_name_H-M   'P 1'
#
loop_
_entity.id
_entity.type
_entity.pdbx_description
1 polymer ?
#
loop_
_entity_poly.entity_id
_entity_poly.type
_entity_poly.pdbx_seq_one_letter_code
_entity_poly.pdbx_strand_id
1 'polypeptide(L)'
;MPQTNSSGIASGSGTGGSLAASPEIDFAYFTLRGASVSAIASVFGSDICEGIKDSELRNWEREQLLVDTTDCVTMQIWRAQPHHGIIRLRIGFYAGVNLANRLYAESSQDSI
;
A
#
# COMPACT_ATOMS: atom_id res chain seq x y z
N MET A 1 -51.19 34.04 -21.42
CA MET A 1 -52.13 33.27 -20.57
C MET A 1 -52.28 31.87 -21.16
N PRO A 2 -52.50 30.79 -20.38
CA PRO A 2 -52.98 30.78 -19.01
C PRO A 2 -52.00 30.18 -17.98
N GLN A 3 -52.18 30.64 -16.75
CA GLN A 3 -51.77 29.96 -15.52
C GLN A 3 -52.86 28.95 -15.13
N THR A 4 -52.49 27.90 -14.42
CA THR A 4 -53.37 27.23 -13.45
C THR A 4 -52.56 26.80 -12.24
N ASN A 5 -52.79 27.49 -11.12
CA ASN A 5 -52.53 27.02 -9.76
C ASN A 5 -53.63 26.02 -9.34
N SER A 6 -53.29 25.01 -8.54
CA SER A 6 -54.08 24.58 -7.37
C SER A 6 -53.37 23.47 -6.57
N SER A 7 -52.86 23.87 -5.41
CA SER A 7 -52.98 23.29 -4.07
C SER A 7 -53.22 21.78 -3.86
N GLY A 8 -52.32 21.17 -3.07
CA GLY A 8 -52.53 19.88 -2.41
C GLY A 8 -51.65 19.75 -1.17
N ILE A 9 -52.28 19.55 -0.01
CA ILE A 9 -51.76 19.69 1.35
C ILE A 9 -51.34 18.31 1.89
N ALA A 10 -50.41 18.31 2.86
CA ALA A 10 -50.30 17.38 3.99
C ALA A 10 -49.24 16.26 3.93
N SER A 11 -48.22 16.46 4.79
CA SER A 11 -47.90 15.56 5.91
C SER A 11 -47.43 14.14 5.58
N GLY A 12 -46.12 13.95 5.59
CA GLY A 12 -45.48 12.66 5.73
C GLY A 12 -44.27 12.79 6.65
N SER A 13 -44.46 12.43 7.92
CA SER A 13 -43.45 12.36 8.96
C SER A 13 -42.23 11.56 8.50
N GLY A 14 -41.14 12.26 8.17
CA GLY A 14 -39.81 11.67 8.07
C GLY A 14 -39.35 11.30 9.48
N THR A 15 -39.77 10.14 9.96
CA THR A 15 -39.22 9.52 11.15
C THR A 15 -37.71 9.53 11.04
N GLY A 16 -37.07 10.24 11.98
CA GLY A 16 -35.64 10.18 12.23
C GLY A 16 -35.27 8.77 12.65
N GLY A 17 -35.16 7.88 11.67
CA GLY A 17 -34.39 6.66 11.79
C GLY A 17 -32.95 7.04 11.52
N SER A 18 -32.25 7.47 12.58
CA SER A 18 -30.79 7.41 12.61
C SER A 18 -30.41 5.93 12.51
N LEU A 19 -30.41 5.40 11.28
CA LEU A 19 -29.70 4.19 10.93
C LEU A 19 -28.27 4.48 11.36
N ALA A 20 -27.87 3.94 12.50
CA ALA A 20 -26.47 3.88 12.87
C ALA A 20 -25.78 3.18 11.71
N ALA A 21 -25.20 3.97 10.81
CA ALA A 21 -24.41 3.48 9.70
C ALA A 21 -23.36 2.60 10.37
N SER A 22 -23.44 1.29 10.11
CA SER A 22 -22.35 0.39 10.40
C SER A 22 -21.08 1.08 9.92
N PRO A 23 -20.04 1.23 10.75
CA PRO A 23 -18.85 1.96 10.36
C PRO A 23 -18.37 1.38 9.03
N GLU A 24 -18.50 2.19 7.98
CA GLU A 24 -18.17 1.78 6.63
C GLU A 24 -16.64 1.57 6.64
N ILE A 25 -16.21 0.31 6.53
CA ILE A 25 -14.80 -0.01 6.65
C ILE A 25 -14.10 0.49 5.37
N ASP A 26 -13.35 1.60 5.50
CA ASP A 26 -12.57 2.17 4.39
C ASP A 26 -11.32 1.32 4.11
N PHE A 27 -11.38 0.48 3.09
CA PHE A 27 -10.25 -0.34 2.64
C PHE A 27 -9.35 0.36 1.61
N ALA A 28 -9.62 1.61 1.28
CA ALA A 28 -8.83 2.29 0.27
C ALA A 28 -7.45 2.70 0.82
N TYR A 29 -6.48 2.66 -0.08
CA TYR A 29 -5.09 2.94 0.21
C TYR A 29 -4.45 3.74 -0.93
N PHE A 30 -3.43 4.51 -0.58
CA PHE A 30 -2.51 5.13 -1.56
C PHE A 30 -1.39 4.16 -1.89
N THR A 31 -1.00 4.06 -3.16
CA THR A 31 0.20 3.31 -3.57
C THR A 31 1.29 4.30 -3.97
N LEU A 32 2.40 4.28 -3.25
CA LEU A 32 3.60 5.04 -3.59
C LEU A 32 4.59 4.11 -4.31
N ARG A 33 5.14 4.59 -5.43
CA ARG A 33 6.07 3.90 -6.33
C ARG A 33 7.28 4.78 -6.62
N GLY A 34 8.32 4.24 -7.27
CA GLY A 34 9.54 4.97 -7.56
C GLY A 34 10.33 5.31 -6.30
N ALA A 35 10.63 4.29 -5.49
CA ALA A 35 11.43 4.48 -4.29
C ALA A 35 12.86 4.91 -4.66
N SER A 36 13.40 5.89 -3.93
CA SER A 36 14.78 6.32 -4.11
C SER A 36 15.76 5.22 -3.70
N VAL A 37 16.74 4.95 -4.54
CA VAL A 37 17.76 3.91 -4.31
C VAL A 37 18.65 4.24 -3.11
N SER A 38 18.99 5.51 -2.92
CA SER A 38 19.74 5.97 -1.75
C SER A 38 18.91 5.87 -0.47
N ALA A 39 17.61 6.21 -0.53
CA ALA A 39 16.71 6.08 0.62
C ALA A 39 16.53 4.61 1.03
N ILE A 40 16.40 3.68 0.06
CA ILE A 40 16.32 2.24 0.32
C ILE A 40 17.55 1.78 1.11
N ALA A 41 18.75 2.16 0.69
CA ALA A 41 20.00 1.78 1.36
C ALA A 41 20.12 2.35 2.80
N SER A 42 19.41 3.44 3.10
CA SER A 42 19.38 4.03 4.45
C SER A 42 18.39 3.37 5.40
N VAL A 43 17.38 2.67 4.85
CA VAL A 43 16.27 2.09 5.62
C VAL A 43 16.42 0.57 5.77
N PHE A 44 16.88 -0.12 4.73
CA PHE A 44 16.94 -1.58 4.71
C PHE A 44 18.37 -2.09 4.93
N GLY A 45 18.47 -3.28 5.53
CA GLY A 45 19.74 -4.00 5.68
C GLY A 45 20.31 -4.49 4.35
N SER A 46 21.56 -4.98 4.42
CA SER A 46 22.32 -5.46 3.25
C SER A 46 21.59 -6.55 2.47
N ASP A 47 20.95 -7.51 3.14
CA ASP A 47 20.27 -8.62 2.47
C ASP A 47 19.16 -8.17 1.52
N ILE A 48 18.36 -7.19 1.96
CA ILE A 48 17.28 -6.61 1.15
C ILE A 48 17.87 -5.79 0.01
N CYS A 49 18.92 -5.00 0.29
CA CYS A 49 19.58 -4.19 -0.72
C CYS A 49 20.20 -5.05 -1.83
N GLU A 50 20.86 -6.16 -1.47
CA GLU A 50 21.39 -7.13 -2.41
C GLU A 50 20.27 -7.81 -3.21
N GLY A 51 19.20 -8.24 -2.54
CA GLY A 51 18.03 -8.80 -3.21
C GLY A 51 17.41 -7.85 -4.25
N ILE A 52 17.36 -6.55 -3.95
CA ILE A 52 16.93 -5.51 -4.91
C ILE A 52 17.92 -5.40 -6.06
N LYS A 53 19.22 -5.29 -5.76
CA LYS A 53 20.28 -5.12 -6.75
C LYS A 53 20.31 -6.26 -7.77
N ASP A 54 20.07 -7.49 -7.32
CA ASP A 54 20.14 -8.70 -8.15
C ASP A 54 18.81 -9.01 -8.83
N SER A 55 17.73 -8.28 -8.52
CA SER A 55 16.42 -8.51 -9.10
C SER A 55 16.38 -8.20 -10.60
N GLU A 56 15.61 -9.00 -11.33
CA GLU A 56 15.39 -8.82 -12.78
C GLU A 56 14.80 -7.43 -13.08
N LEU A 57 13.88 -6.94 -12.23
CA LEU A 57 13.30 -5.62 -12.38
C LEU A 57 14.35 -4.53 -12.24
N ARG A 58 15.24 -4.61 -11.24
CA ARG A 58 16.30 -3.62 -11.06
C ARG A 58 17.34 -3.68 -12.18
N ASN A 59 17.64 -4.86 -12.69
CA ASN A 59 18.52 -5.03 -13.84
C ASN A 59 17.94 -4.32 -15.07
N TRP A 60 16.67 -4.58 -15.36
CA TRP A 60 15.95 -3.93 -16.46
C TRP A 60 15.88 -2.40 -16.28
N GLU A 61 15.60 -1.89 -15.08
CA GLU A 61 15.60 -0.44 -14.81
C GLU A 61 16.95 0.22 -15.11
N ARG A 62 18.05 -0.43 -14.73
CA ARG A 62 19.41 0.07 -15.02
C ARG A 62 19.70 0.08 -16.52
N GLU A 63 19.24 -0.92 -17.26
CA GLU A 63 19.33 -0.96 -18.73
C GLU A 63 18.55 0.19 -19.39
N GLN A 64 17.44 0.62 -18.75
CA GLN A 64 16.65 1.78 -19.16
C GLN A 64 17.14 3.11 -18.56
N LEU A 65 18.34 3.14 -17.96
CA LEU A 65 18.95 4.34 -17.36
C LEU A 65 18.19 4.92 -16.14
N LEU A 66 17.29 4.16 -15.52
CA LEU A 66 16.61 4.52 -14.27
C LEU A 66 17.49 4.17 -13.06
N VAL A 67 18.51 4.99 -12.84
CA VAL A 67 19.55 4.72 -11.83
C VAL A 67 19.18 5.18 -10.42
N ASP A 68 18.40 6.24 -10.27
CA ASP A 68 18.17 6.87 -8.95
C ASP A 68 16.91 6.37 -8.24
N THR A 69 15.96 5.82 -8.99
CA THR A 69 14.67 5.34 -8.48
C THR A 69 14.41 3.91 -8.93
N THR A 70 13.65 3.17 -8.14
CA THR A 70 13.25 1.79 -8.44
C THR A 70 11.82 1.49 -8.03
N ASP A 71 11.15 0.67 -8.81
CA ASP A 71 9.83 0.07 -8.53
C ASP A 71 9.96 -1.30 -7.83
N CYS A 72 11.17 -1.70 -7.46
CA CYS A 72 11.41 -2.88 -6.61
C CYS A 72 10.81 -2.70 -5.21
N VAL A 73 10.61 -1.46 -4.76
CA VAL A 73 9.98 -1.16 -3.47
C VAL A 73 8.76 -0.29 -3.73
N THR A 74 7.62 -0.73 -3.20
CA THR A 74 6.37 0.03 -3.25
C THR A 74 5.75 0.07 -1.86
N MET A 75 5.06 1.15 -1.54
CA MET A 75 4.39 1.31 -0.25
C MET A 75 2.89 1.51 -0.46
N GLN A 76 2.09 0.80 0.31
CA GLN A 76 0.64 0.98 0.38
C GLN A 76 0.29 1.56 1.75
N ILE A 77 -0.43 2.67 1.80
CA ILE A 77 -0.86 3.31 3.05
C ILE A 77 -2.38 3.41 3.06
N TRP A 78 -3.04 2.82 4.05
CA TRP A 78 -4.49 2.89 4.24
C TRP A 78 -4.92 4.26 4.75
N ARG A 79 -6.06 4.75 4.25
CA ARG A 79 -6.63 6.03 4.66
C ARG A 79 -7.34 5.97 6.01
N ALA A 80 -7.86 4.80 6.37
CA ALA A 80 -8.53 4.57 7.64
C ALA A 80 -7.56 4.78 8.81
N GLN A 81 -8.07 5.34 9.90
CA GLN A 81 -7.31 5.48 11.15
C GLN A 81 -7.55 4.27 12.07
N PRO A 82 -6.50 3.79 12.79
CA PRO A 82 -5.11 4.23 12.70
C PRO A 82 -4.48 3.89 11.33
N HIS A 83 -3.61 4.78 10.83
CA HIS A 83 -2.99 4.56 9.51
C HIS A 83 -2.12 3.30 9.55
N HIS A 84 -2.42 2.37 8.67
CA HIS A 84 -1.60 1.19 8.45
C HIS A 84 -0.87 1.31 7.11
N GLY A 85 0.29 0.67 7.02
CA GLY A 85 1.04 0.64 5.77
C GLY A 85 1.71 -0.71 5.55
N ILE A 86 1.87 -1.08 4.28
CA ILE A 86 2.62 -2.26 3.86
C ILE A 86 3.68 -1.82 2.87
N ILE A 87 4.91 -2.26 3.11
CA ILE A 87 5.99 -2.17 2.15
C ILE A 87 6.02 -3.49 1.38
N ARG A 88 5.95 -3.41 0.05
CA ARG A 88 6.05 -4.56 -0.85
C ARG A 88 7.39 -4.53 -1.58
N LEU A 89 8.06 -5.67 -1.54
CA LEU A 89 9.36 -5.89 -2.16
C LEU A 89 9.20 -6.79 -3.40
N ARG A 90 9.64 -6.32 -4.57
CA ARG A 90 9.56 -7.01 -5.87
C ARG A 90 10.96 -7.37 -6.35
N ILE A 91 11.48 -8.48 -5.85
CA ILE A 91 12.87 -8.93 -6.14
C ILE A 91 12.95 -10.19 -6.99
N GLY A 92 11.81 -10.72 -7.44
CA GLY A 92 11.74 -11.99 -8.16
C GLY A 92 11.63 -13.20 -7.23
N PHE A 93 11.20 -14.34 -7.76
CA PHE A 93 10.84 -15.51 -6.95
C PHE A 93 12.05 -16.12 -6.22
N TYR A 94 13.14 -16.40 -6.94
CA TYR A 94 14.31 -17.06 -6.38
C TYR A 94 15.02 -16.19 -5.32
N ALA A 95 15.26 -14.91 -5.64
CA ALA A 95 15.81 -13.95 -4.69
C ALA A 95 14.87 -13.74 -3.49
N GLY A 96 13.55 -13.74 -3.72
CA GLY A 96 12.53 -13.64 -2.68
C GLY A 96 12.57 -14.79 -1.68
N VAL A 97 12.64 -16.03 -2.17
CA VAL A 97 12.72 -17.23 -1.31
C VAL A 97 14.03 -17.24 -0.52
N ASN A 98 15.16 -16.95 -1.16
CA ASN A 98 16.45 -16.89 -0.46
C ASN A 98 16.48 -15.78 0.60
N LEU A 99 15.94 -14.61 0.28
CA LEU A 99 15.83 -13.52 1.24
C LEU A 99 14.94 -13.89 2.43
N ALA A 100 13.76 -14.47 2.17
CA ALA A 100 12.87 -14.91 3.23
C ALA A 100 13.55 -15.96 4.13
N ASN A 101 14.27 -16.91 3.53
CA ASN A 101 15.03 -17.89 4.30
C ASN A 101 16.09 -17.20 5.17
N ARG A 102 16.85 -16.22 4.67
CA ARG A 102 17.81 -15.49 5.51
C ARG A 102 17.16 -14.72 6.64
N LEU A 103 16.06 -14.01 6.35
CA LEU A 103 15.35 -13.20 7.34
C LEU A 103 14.68 -14.02 8.45
N TYR A 104 14.20 -15.23 8.12
CA TYR A 104 13.45 -16.07 9.06
C TYR A 104 14.24 -17.29 9.59
N ALA A 105 15.40 -17.62 9.03
CA ALA A 105 16.23 -18.72 9.55
C ALA A 105 17.00 -18.34 10.83
N GLU A 106 17.25 -17.06 11.09
CA GLU A 106 18.01 -16.61 12.26
C GLU A 106 17.25 -16.71 13.61
N SER A 107 15.97 -17.09 13.63
CA SER A 107 15.18 -17.15 14.87
C SER A 107 15.33 -18.45 15.69
N SER A 108 16.45 -19.19 15.57
CA SER A 108 16.62 -20.49 16.26
C SER A 108 17.81 -20.58 17.25
N GLN A 109 18.48 -19.48 17.59
CA GLN A 109 19.55 -19.50 18.60
C GLN A 109 19.43 -18.33 19.57
N ASP A 110 18.53 -18.47 20.56
CA ASP A 110 18.71 -17.85 21.87
C ASP A 110 18.16 -18.81 22.93
N SER A 111 19.05 -19.68 23.42
CA SER A 111 18.88 -20.47 24.64
C SER A 111 20.26 -20.75 25.19
N ILE A 112 20.76 -19.84 26.03
CA ILE A 112 21.81 -20.10 27.02
C ILE A 112 21.19 -19.82 28.39
#